data_AF-A0A167BJ04-F1
#
_entry.id   AF-A0A167BJ04-F1
#
_cell.length_a   1.000
_cell.length_b   1.000
_cell.length_c   1.000
_cell.angle_alpha   90.00
_cell.angle_beta   90.00
_cell.angle_gamma   90.00
#
_symmetry.space_group_name_H-M   'P 1'
#
loop_
_entity.id
_entity.type
_entity.pdbx_description
1 polymer ?
#
loop_
_entity_poly.entity_id
_entity_poly.type
_entity_poly.pdbx_seq_one_letter_code
_entity_poly.pdbx_strand_id
1 'polypeptide(L)'
;MLKVLQNTHDQIRRNSHLYIDNDNLNEATLLKLLAKDARFSGVEKIKTTIVDDWHVIYAERSWMVKNYNNFSLEALFEKFCPLPEEGVNAIRAEVIVSAFSKSIFVKDGETLNIIKGESPSEEVLSEPNPFGESGFSVGLKL
;
A
#
# COMPACT_ATOMS: atom_id res chain seq x y z
N MET A 1 22.39 -23.66 -5.75
CA MET A 1 22.90 -22.30 -5.54
C MET A 1 21.69 -21.37 -5.40
N LEU A 2 21.38 -20.92 -4.19
CA LEU A 2 20.30 -19.96 -3.94
C LEU A 2 20.72 -18.60 -4.51
N LYS A 3 20.03 -18.15 -5.57
CA LYS A 3 20.28 -16.84 -6.17
C LYS A 3 19.59 -15.81 -5.28
N VAL A 4 20.36 -15.03 -4.53
CA VAL A 4 19.81 -13.91 -3.75
C VAL A 4 19.11 -12.95 -4.72
N LEU A 5 17.80 -12.80 -4.58
CA LEU A 5 17.02 -11.86 -5.39
C LEU A 5 17.39 -10.44 -4.93
N GLN A 6 18.26 -9.76 -5.68
CA GLN A 6 18.88 -8.52 -5.21
C GLN A 6 17.96 -7.27 -5.19
N ASN A 7 16.69 -7.37 -5.63
CA ASN A 7 15.71 -6.29 -5.46
C ASN A 7 14.28 -6.83 -5.61
N THR A 8 13.48 -6.82 -4.53
CA THR A 8 12.09 -7.32 -4.52
C THR A 8 11.20 -6.60 -5.53
N HIS A 9 11.31 -5.27 -5.62
CA HIS A 9 10.50 -4.48 -6.56
C HIS A 9 10.82 -4.82 -8.00
N ASP A 10 12.10 -5.04 -8.34
CA ASP A 10 12.47 -5.46 -9.69
C ASP A 10 11.91 -6.84 -10.04
N GLN A 11 11.85 -7.76 -9.07
CA GLN A 11 11.25 -9.07 -9.28
C GLN A 11 9.74 -8.97 -9.49
N ILE A 12 9.06 -8.12 -8.73
CA ILE A 12 7.63 -7.84 -8.92
C ILE A 12 7.39 -7.23 -10.30
N ARG A 13 8.19 -6.23 -10.72
CA ARG A 13 8.05 -5.63 -12.06
C ARG A 13 8.30 -6.65 -13.18
N ARG A 14 9.36 -7.46 -13.07
CA ARG A 14 9.71 -8.50 -14.07
C ARG A 14 8.65 -9.59 -14.18
N ASN A 15 8.00 -9.94 -13.07
CA ASN A 15 6.96 -10.99 -13.01
C ASN A 15 5.57 -10.40 -12.73
N SER A 16 5.34 -9.19 -13.21
CA SER A 16 4.16 -8.37 -12.89
C SER A 16 2.84 -9.05 -13.21
N HIS A 17 2.78 -9.81 -14.31
CA HIS A 17 1.63 -10.62 -14.72
C HIS A 17 1.15 -11.64 -13.66
N LEU A 18 1.98 -11.98 -12.66
CA LEU A 18 1.59 -12.85 -11.54
C LEU A 18 0.80 -12.11 -10.46
N TYR A 19 0.90 -10.78 -10.41
CA TYR A 19 0.42 -9.96 -9.30
C TYR A 19 -0.59 -8.90 -9.71
N ILE A 20 -0.45 -8.37 -10.94
CA ILE A 20 -1.27 -7.28 -11.46
C ILE A 20 -1.40 -7.38 -12.98
N ASP A 21 -2.56 -6.97 -13.48
CA ASP A 21 -2.77 -6.77 -14.91
C ASP A 21 -2.13 -5.46 -15.36
N ASN A 22 -1.01 -5.55 -16.09
CA ASN A 22 -0.25 -4.37 -16.53
C ASN A 22 -1.02 -3.50 -17.53
N ASP A 23 -1.92 -4.08 -18.32
CA ASP A 23 -2.68 -3.32 -19.33
C ASP A 23 -3.65 -2.33 -18.66
N ASN A 24 -3.95 -2.56 -17.38
CA ASN A 24 -4.84 -1.75 -16.54
C ASN A 24 -4.13 -1.15 -15.31
N LEU A 25 -2.80 -1.07 -15.34
CA LEU A 25 -2.02 -0.47 -14.24
C LEU A 25 -2.28 1.03 -14.18
N ASN A 26 -2.96 1.45 -13.13
CA ASN A 26 -3.15 2.85 -12.73
C ASN A 26 -3.30 2.92 -11.20
N GLU A 27 -3.34 4.14 -10.65
CA GLU A 27 -3.47 4.39 -9.22
C GLU A 27 -4.72 3.74 -8.64
N ALA A 28 -5.85 3.77 -9.36
CA ALA A 28 -7.09 3.15 -8.90
C ALA A 28 -6.96 1.62 -8.79
N THR A 29 -6.24 0.97 -9.69
CA THR A 29 -5.93 -0.47 -9.61
C THR A 29 -5.04 -0.77 -8.39
N LEU A 30 -4.04 0.07 -8.11
CA LEU A 30 -3.19 -0.08 -6.92
C LEU A 30 -3.97 0.14 -5.61
N LEU A 31 -4.84 1.16 -5.56
CA LEU A 31 -5.71 1.39 -4.40
C LEU A 31 -6.70 0.25 -4.18
N LYS A 32 -7.19 -0.40 -5.25
CA LYS A 32 -8.04 -1.60 -5.13
C LYS A 32 -7.31 -2.77 -4.48
N LEU A 33 -6.02 -2.96 -4.78
CA LEU A 33 -5.20 -3.97 -4.10
C LEU A 33 -5.07 -3.68 -2.60
N LEU A 34 -4.74 -2.44 -2.23
CA LEU A 34 -4.69 -2.03 -0.82
C LEU A 34 -6.04 -2.19 -0.12
N ALA A 35 -7.13 -1.82 -0.79
CA ALA A 35 -8.48 -1.97 -0.24
C ALA A 35 -8.86 -3.44 -0.02
N LYS A 36 -8.39 -4.34 -0.90
CA LYS A 36 -8.59 -5.79 -0.74
C LYS A 36 -7.87 -6.29 0.53
N ASP A 37 -6.60 -5.94 0.69
CA ASP A 37 -5.80 -6.34 1.85
C ASP A 37 -6.32 -5.75 3.17
N ALA A 38 -6.78 -4.50 3.14
CA ALA A 38 -7.43 -3.86 4.26
C ALA A 38 -8.69 -4.62 4.69
N ARG A 39 -9.57 -4.97 3.73
CA ARG A 39 -10.77 -5.78 4.00
C ARG A 39 -10.44 -7.18 4.50
N PHE A 40 -9.44 -7.83 3.91
CA PHE A 40 -8.93 -9.12 4.38
C PHE A 40 -8.45 -9.03 5.84
N SER A 41 -7.88 -7.90 6.23
CA SER A 41 -7.47 -7.59 7.60
C SER A 41 -8.63 -7.15 8.53
N GLY A 42 -9.87 -7.27 8.05
CA GLY A 42 -11.09 -6.94 8.78
C GLY A 42 -11.43 -5.45 8.85
N VAL A 43 -10.86 -4.60 8.00
CA VAL A 43 -11.31 -3.21 7.85
C VAL A 43 -12.63 -3.20 7.08
N GLU A 44 -13.69 -2.65 7.67
CA GLU A 44 -15.01 -2.63 7.03
C GLU A 44 -15.21 -1.36 6.21
N LYS A 45 -14.75 -0.22 6.75
CA LYS A 45 -14.91 1.09 6.12
C LYS A 45 -13.64 1.59 5.48
N ILE A 46 -13.74 1.85 4.18
CA ILE A 46 -12.67 2.36 3.33
C ILE A 46 -13.25 3.44 2.43
N LYS A 47 -12.51 4.53 2.25
CA LYS A 47 -12.82 5.56 1.26
C LYS A 47 -11.57 5.83 0.42
N THR A 48 -11.76 6.12 -0.85
CA THR A 48 -10.67 6.61 -1.71
C THR A 48 -11.00 8.02 -2.17
N THR A 49 -9.98 8.87 -2.32
CA THR A 49 -10.12 10.21 -2.88
C THR A 49 -8.87 10.56 -3.68
N ILE A 50 -8.96 11.66 -4.41
CA ILE A 50 -7.82 12.30 -5.05
C ILE A 50 -7.71 13.71 -4.46
N VAL A 51 -6.53 14.05 -3.95
CA VAL A 51 -6.20 15.41 -3.50
C VAL A 51 -4.93 15.81 -4.22
N ASP A 52 -4.96 16.94 -4.93
CA ASP A 52 -3.96 17.27 -5.93
C ASP A 52 -3.73 16.11 -6.92
N ASP A 53 -2.52 15.58 -6.97
CA ASP A 53 -2.09 14.44 -7.76
C ASP A 53 -1.87 13.18 -6.90
N TRP A 54 -2.26 13.20 -5.62
CA TRP A 54 -2.20 12.04 -4.73
C TRP A 54 -3.50 11.24 -4.75
N HIS A 55 -3.37 9.95 -5.00
CA HIS A 55 -4.45 8.99 -4.82
C HIS A 55 -4.38 8.41 -3.41
N VAL A 56 -5.38 8.72 -2.59
CA VAL A 56 -5.38 8.40 -1.16
C VAL A 56 -6.48 7.40 -0.83
N ILE A 57 -6.12 6.35 -0.09
CA ILE A 57 -7.05 5.43 0.56
C ILE A 57 -7.06 5.71 2.06
N TYR A 58 -8.25 5.93 2.60
CA TYR A 58 -8.53 6.06 4.02
C TYR A 58 -9.17 4.78 4.55
N ALA A 59 -8.87 4.43 5.79
CA ALA A 59 -9.55 3.37 6.53
C ALA A 59 -9.86 3.80 7.97
N GLU A 60 -10.91 3.21 8.53
CA GLU A 60 -11.31 3.47 9.92
C GLU A 60 -10.30 2.96 10.97
N ARG A 61 -9.37 2.08 10.56
CA ARG A 61 -8.26 1.61 11.38
C ARG A 61 -7.09 1.18 10.52
N SER A 62 -5.88 1.22 11.08
CA SER A 62 -4.69 0.67 10.43
C SER A 62 -4.82 -0.84 10.21
N TRP A 63 -4.61 -1.26 8.96
CA TRP A 63 -4.47 -2.68 8.61
C TRP A 63 -3.00 -3.12 8.52
N MET A 64 -2.06 -2.19 8.68
CA MET A 64 -0.61 -2.46 8.56
C MET A 64 0.06 -2.71 9.92
N VAL A 65 -0.54 -2.22 11.01
CA VAL A 65 0.11 -2.21 12.34
C VAL A 65 -0.18 -3.49 13.15
N LYS A 66 -1.13 -4.34 12.73
CA LYS A 66 -1.65 -5.40 13.60
C LYS A 66 -1.95 -6.79 13.00
N ASN A 67 -1.71 -7.08 11.72
CA ASN A 67 -2.06 -8.42 11.20
C ASN A 67 -1.02 -9.10 10.30
N TYR A 68 -0.92 -10.41 10.52
CA TYR A 68 -0.11 -11.46 9.89
C TYR A 68 1.43 -11.26 9.88
N ASN A 69 2.13 -12.09 10.66
CA ASN A 69 3.59 -12.28 10.67
C ASN A 69 4.50 -11.18 11.27
N ASN A 70 3.96 -10.16 11.94
CA ASN A 70 4.75 -9.12 12.64
C ASN A 70 5.77 -8.40 11.75
N PHE A 71 5.43 -8.13 10.49
CA PHE A 71 6.29 -7.34 9.62
C PHE A 71 6.33 -5.87 10.08
N SER A 72 7.50 -5.24 9.99
CA SER A 72 7.60 -3.78 10.12
C SER A 72 6.90 -3.09 8.94
N LEU A 73 6.52 -1.83 9.13
CA LEU A 73 5.95 -1.02 8.05
C LEU A 73 6.86 -1.03 6.81
N GLU A 74 8.16 -0.78 7.00
CA GLU A 74 9.17 -0.86 5.93
C GLU A 74 9.17 -2.23 5.23
N ALA A 75 9.14 -3.33 5.99
CA ALA A 75 9.15 -4.67 5.42
C ALA A 75 7.92 -4.96 4.54
N LEU A 76 6.74 -4.43 4.88
CA LEU A 76 5.53 -4.57 4.05
C LEU A 76 5.72 -3.96 2.66
N PHE A 77 6.47 -2.87 2.54
CA PHE A 77 6.71 -2.20 1.26
C PHE A 77 7.99 -2.65 0.56
N GLU A 78 8.89 -3.41 1.20
CA GLU A 78 10.18 -3.81 0.63
C GLU A 78 10.34 -5.31 0.38
N LYS A 79 9.56 -6.17 1.05
CA LYS A 79 9.77 -7.61 1.06
C LYS A 79 8.52 -8.35 0.58
N PHE A 80 8.74 -9.55 0.05
CA PHE A 80 7.64 -10.48 -0.15
C PHE A 80 7.09 -10.88 1.22
N CYS A 81 5.89 -10.39 1.53
CA CYS A 81 5.13 -10.76 2.70
C CYS A 81 4.01 -11.71 2.25
N PRO A 82 4.15 -13.04 2.41
CA PRO A 82 3.16 -14.00 1.92
C PRO A 82 1.82 -13.84 2.66
N LEU A 83 0.74 -14.05 1.91
CA LEU A 83 -0.64 -14.08 2.41
C LEU A 83 -1.30 -15.40 1.98
N PRO A 84 -0.88 -16.55 2.52
CA PRO A 84 -1.21 -17.88 2.00
C PRO A 84 -2.71 -18.20 1.97
N GLU A 85 -3.51 -17.51 2.79
CA GLU A 85 -4.97 -17.62 2.84
C GLU A 85 -5.64 -17.18 1.54
N GLU A 86 -4.97 -16.36 0.74
CA GLU A 86 -5.46 -15.81 -0.54
C GLU A 86 -4.93 -16.60 -1.76
N GLY A 87 -4.12 -17.64 -1.54
CA GLY A 87 -3.62 -18.55 -2.59
C GLY A 87 -2.11 -18.70 -2.67
N VAL A 88 -1.65 -19.59 -3.56
CA VAL A 88 -0.24 -20.08 -3.63
C VAL A 88 0.80 -18.99 -3.90
N ASN A 89 0.42 -17.92 -4.61
CA ASN A 89 1.30 -16.79 -4.93
C ASN A 89 0.82 -15.47 -4.31
N ALA A 90 -0.12 -15.54 -3.38
CA ALA A 90 -0.67 -14.36 -2.77
C ALA A 90 0.35 -13.73 -1.81
N ILE A 91 0.59 -12.44 -2.03
CA ILE A 91 1.47 -11.59 -1.24
C ILE A 91 0.71 -10.32 -0.88
N ARG A 92 1.16 -9.65 0.17
CA ARG A 92 0.67 -8.34 0.57
C ARG A 92 0.77 -7.32 -0.56
N ALA A 93 -0.27 -6.52 -0.73
CA ALA A 93 -0.39 -5.50 -1.76
C ALA A 93 0.63 -4.38 -1.61
N GLU A 94 1.11 -4.08 -0.39
CA GLU A 94 2.03 -2.97 -0.14
C GLU A 94 3.32 -3.07 -0.97
N VAL A 95 3.91 -4.26 -1.07
CA VAL A 95 5.14 -4.45 -1.85
C VAL A 95 4.89 -4.34 -3.35
N ILE A 96 3.69 -4.71 -3.82
CA ILE A 96 3.26 -4.53 -5.22
C ILE A 96 3.11 -3.04 -5.50
N VAL A 97 2.39 -2.32 -4.65
CA VAL A 97 2.18 -0.88 -4.76
C VAL A 97 3.52 -0.13 -4.73
N SER A 98 4.43 -0.49 -3.82
CA SER A 98 5.79 0.07 -3.76
C SER A 98 6.60 -0.15 -5.03
N ALA A 99 6.41 -1.29 -5.70
CA ALA A 99 7.08 -1.57 -6.95
C ALA A 99 6.62 -0.65 -8.10
N PHE A 100 5.36 -0.24 -8.14
CA PHE A 100 4.81 0.54 -9.25
C PHE A 100 4.64 2.03 -8.99
N SER A 101 4.55 2.47 -7.74
CA SER A 101 4.43 3.89 -7.41
C SER A 101 5.78 4.61 -7.43
N LYS A 102 5.81 5.87 -7.86
CA LYS A 102 6.95 6.80 -7.66
C LYS A 102 7.04 7.28 -6.22
N SER A 103 5.90 7.59 -5.61
CA SER A 103 5.83 8.14 -4.26
C SER A 103 4.74 7.45 -3.45
N ILE A 104 5.01 7.22 -2.16
CA ILE A 104 4.09 6.61 -1.20
C ILE A 104 4.29 7.23 0.17
N PHE A 105 3.20 7.59 0.84
CA PHE A 105 3.19 7.88 2.27
C PHE A 105 2.15 7.02 3.00
N VAL A 106 2.37 6.83 4.30
CA VAL A 106 1.41 6.27 5.24
C VAL A 106 1.22 7.28 6.37
N LYS A 107 -0.03 7.63 6.67
CA LYS A 107 -0.39 8.50 7.79
C LYS A 107 -1.28 7.73 8.77
N ASP A 108 -0.85 7.66 10.03
CA ASP A 108 -1.57 7.01 11.14
C ASP A 108 -1.72 8.02 12.28
N GLY A 109 -2.90 8.64 12.37
CA GLY A 109 -3.10 9.83 13.21
C GLY A 109 -2.13 10.95 12.84
N GLU A 110 -1.36 11.42 13.82
CA GLU A 110 -0.32 12.46 13.66
C GLU A 110 0.99 11.92 13.06
N THR A 111 1.15 10.59 12.92
CA THR A 111 2.39 10.00 12.45
C THR A 111 2.40 9.89 10.94
N LEU A 112 3.28 10.64 10.28
CA LEU A 112 3.54 10.54 8.84
C LEU A 112 4.83 9.74 8.58
N ASN A 113 4.72 8.70 7.75
CA ASN A 113 5.85 7.92 7.25
C ASN A 113 5.94 8.06 5.73
N ILE A 114 7.04 8.62 5.23
CA ILE A 114 7.33 8.62 3.80
C ILE A 114 8.01 7.28 3.48
N ILE A 115 7.29 6.44 2.73
CA ILE A 115 7.76 5.10 2.37
C ILE A 115 8.69 5.20 1.15
N LYS A 116 8.35 6.05 0.20
CA LYS A 116 9.07 6.18 -1.07
C LYS A 116 8.81 7.55 -1.69
N GLY A 117 9.80 8.09 -2.39
CA GLY A 117 9.63 9.26 -3.25
C GLY A 117 9.45 10.56 -2.47
N GLU A 118 8.56 11.42 -2.97
CA GLU A 118 8.34 12.76 -2.42
C GLU A 118 7.34 12.77 -1.25
N SER A 119 7.46 13.78 -0.39
CA SER A 119 6.48 14.05 0.66
C SER A 119 5.24 14.72 0.08
N PRO A 120 4.02 14.40 0.57
CA PRO A 120 2.81 15.12 0.21
C PRO A 120 2.84 16.59 0.63
N SER A 121 2.03 17.42 -0.06
CA SER A 121 1.78 18.82 0.29
C SER A 121 1.01 18.94 1.61
N GLU A 122 1.02 20.12 2.23
CA GLU A 122 0.17 20.39 3.39
C GLU A 122 -1.31 20.23 3.07
N GLU A 123 -1.75 20.57 1.85
CA GLU A 123 -3.12 20.38 1.37
C GLU A 123 -3.55 18.92 1.48
N VAL A 124 -2.75 18.00 0.92
CA VAL A 124 -2.98 16.55 1.00
C VAL A 124 -2.98 16.03 2.44
N LEU A 125 -2.11 16.56 3.30
CA LEU A 125 -2.02 16.16 4.70
C LEU A 125 -3.15 16.72 5.58
N SER A 126 -3.70 17.87 5.18
CA SER A 126 -4.81 18.56 5.85
C SER A 126 -6.19 18.05 5.43
N GLU A 127 -6.28 17.29 4.33
CA GLU A 127 -7.54 16.68 3.89
C GLU A 127 -8.17 15.85 5.03
N PRO A 128 -9.41 16.16 5.44
CA PRO A 128 -10.03 15.50 6.58
C PRO A 128 -10.16 13.99 6.36
N ASN A 129 -9.63 13.20 7.30
CA ASN A 129 -9.90 11.77 7.28
C ASN A 129 -11.40 11.54 7.55
N PRO A 130 -12.13 10.86 6.65
CA PRO A 130 -13.57 10.65 6.78
C PRO A 130 -13.96 9.80 8.00
N PHE A 131 -13.00 9.19 8.69
CA PHE A 131 -13.21 8.33 9.85
C PHE A 131 -12.74 8.94 11.18
N GLY A 132 -12.34 10.22 11.20
CA GLY A 132 -11.97 10.97 12.42
C GLY A 132 -10.47 11.17 12.61
N GLU A 133 -10.10 11.80 13.74
CA GLU A 133 -8.73 12.27 14.03
C GLU A 133 -7.68 11.14 14.13
N SER A 134 -8.09 9.94 14.57
CA SER A 134 -7.22 8.75 14.60
C SER A 134 -7.18 7.99 13.27
N GLY A 135 -7.55 8.65 12.18
CA GLY A 135 -7.78 7.98 10.92
C GLY A 135 -6.49 7.51 10.23
N PHE A 136 -6.55 6.34 9.61
CA PHE A 136 -5.44 5.76 8.88
C PHE A 136 -5.57 6.06 7.38
N SER A 137 -4.45 6.35 6.71
CA SER A 137 -4.42 6.54 5.26
C SER A 137 -3.11 6.17 4.60
N VAL A 138 -3.20 5.83 3.32
CA VAL A 138 -2.06 5.59 2.43
C VAL A 138 -2.27 6.41 1.18
N GLY A 139 -1.29 7.25 0.82
CA GLY A 139 -1.28 7.98 -0.44
C GLY A 139 -0.24 7.43 -1.40
N LEU A 140 -0.54 7.44 -2.69
CA LEU A 140 0.39 7.02 -3.74
C LEU A 140 0.31 7.89 -5.00
N LYS A 141 1.40 7.87 -5.78
CA LYS A 141 1.52 8.40 -7.14
C LYS A 141 2.30 7.44 -8.04
N LEU A 142 1.93 7.33 -9.32
CA LEU A 142 2.69 6.58 -10.33
C LEU A 142 3.80 7.39 -11.00
#